data_AF-A0A8J7N831-F1
#
_entry.id   AF-A0A8J7N831-F1
#
_cell.length_a   1.000
_cell.length_b   1.000
_cell.length_c   1.000
_cell.angle_alpha   90.00
_cell.angle_beta   90.00
_cell.angle_gamma   90.00
#
_symmetry.space_group_name_H-M   'P 1'
#
loop_
_entity.id
_entity.type
_entity.pdbx_description
1 polymer ?
#
loop_
_entity_poly.entity_id
_entity_poly.type
_entity_poly.pdbx_seq_one_letter_code
_entity_poly.pdbx_strand_id
1 'polypeptide(L)'
;QFPKGQGLPGGVWAAMTPMLIRDLGSGYRFIRAESAGKAGLTTGLGLPVPVPGNKTFILTLLSALGTPIARRFEIWDARAAKVGHAKDAVLIDGICAREGRLWDEENERRVAPWQGQIGRVLGSGLPVLESGAPGLSAGYDTMVGLPIYRGTELAHIVAWYC
;
A
#
# COMPACT_ATOMS: atom_id res chain seq x y z
N GLN A 1 -15.57 16.39 -5.05
CA GLN A 1 -15.34 15.11 -5.77
C GLN A 1 -13.96 15.18 -6.40
N PHE A 2 -13.17 14.09 -6.37
CA PHE A 2 -11.88 14.05 -7.07
C PHE A 2 -12.10 13.58 -8.51
N PRO A 3 -11.64 14.33 -9.53
CA PRO A 3 -11.72 13.85 -10.91
C PRO A 3 -10.94 12.55 -11.08
N LYS A 4 -11.48 11.60 -11.84
CA LYS A 4 -10.77 10.36 -12.18
C LYS A 4 -9.45 10.70 -12.87
N GLY A 5 -8.36 10.08 -12.41
CA GLY A 5 -7.00 10.31 -12.90
C GLY A 5 -6.27 11.53 -12.31
N GLN A 6 -6.91 12.35 -11.46
CA GLN A 6 -6.28 13.54 -10.87
C GLN A 6 -5.94 13.36 -9.39
N GLY A 7 -4.71 13.68 -9.01
CA GLY A 7 -4.16 13.47 -7.67
C GLY A 7 -4.09 12.00 -7.27
N LEU A 8 -3.73 11.72 -6.02
CA LEU A 8 -3.66 10.35 -5.49
C LEU A 8 -5.03 9.64 -5.57
N PRO A 9 -6.14 10.22 -5.05
CA PRO A 9 -7.42 9.51 -5.08
C PRO A 9 -7.89 9.23 -6.51
N GLY A 10 -7.74 10.20 -7.41
CA GLY A 10 -8.13 10.04 -8.82
C GLY A 10 -7.25 9.03 -9.56
N GLY A 11 -5.94 9.01 -9.30
CA GLY A 11 -5.02 8.04 -9.87
C GLY A 11 -5.37 6.60 -9.47
N VAL A 12 -5.59 6.36 -8.17
CA VAL A 12 -6.02 5.06 -7.65
C VAL A 12 -7.36 4.65 -8.27
N TRP A 13 -8.31 5.58 -8.40
CA TRP A 13 -9.59 5.30 -9.05
C TRP A 13 -9.45 4.98 -10.54
N ALA A 14 -8.50 5.59 -11.23
CA ALA A 14 -8.24 5.32 -12.64
C ALA A 14 -7.62 3.94 -12.87
N ALA A 15 -6.61 3.59 -12.07
CA ALA A 15 -5.88 2.33 -12.22
C ALA A 15 -6.57 1.14 -11.52
N MET A 16 -7.41 1.41 -10.52
CA MET A 16 -7.97 0.40 -9.61
C MET A 16 -6.86 -0.46 -8.98
N THR A 17 -5.75 0.18 -8.63
CA THR A 17 -4.58 -0.40 -7.95
C THR A 17 -4.10 0.54 -6.86
N PRO A 18 -3.49 0.04 -5.77
CA PRO A 18 -2.86 0.89 -4.77
C PRO A 18 -1.75 1.74 -5.37
N MET A 19 -1.52 2.91 -4.80
CA MET A 19 -0.46 3.83 -5.21
C MET A 19 0.20 4.48 -4.00
N LEU A 20 1.52 4.62 -4.05
CA LEU A 20 2.32 5.28 -3.03
C LEU A 20 3.00 6.52 -3.63
N ILE A 21 2.77 7.68 -3.01
CA ILE A 21 3.43 8.93 -3.35
C ILE A 21 4.38 9.29 -2.21
N ARG A 22 5.65 9.57 -2.53
CA ARG A 22 6.72 9.87 -1.57
C ARG A 22 6.99 11.36 -1.38
N ASP A 23 6.38 12.19 -2.22
CA ASP A 23 6.45 13.64 -2.12
C ASP A 23 5.12 14.25 -2.60
N LEU A 24 4.18 14.39 -1.66
CA LEU A 24 2.88 15.02 -1.91
C LEU A 24 3.00 16.53 -2.16
N GLY A 25 4.09 17.17 -1.72
CA GLY A 25 4.30 18.62 -1.81
C GLY A 25 4.80 19.08 -3.18
N SER A 26 5.57 18.25 -3.90
CA SER A 26 6.13 18.60 -5.22
C SER A 26 5.29 18.14 -6.42
N GLY A 27 4.21 17.38 -6.18
CA GLY A 27 3.39 16.79 -7.25
C GLY A 27 2.48 17.78 -7.98
N TYR A 28 2.83 18.14 -9.22
CA TYR A 28 2.05 18.99 -10.16
C TYR A 28 0.58 18.53 -10.41
N ARG A 29 0.18 17.34 -9.96
CA ARG A 29 -1.14 16.72 -10.18
C ARG A 29 -2.05 16.72 -8.95
N PHE A 30 -1.64 17.30 -7.84
CA PHE A 30 -2.49 17.40 -6.65
C PHE A 30 -3.21 18.76 -6.65
N ILE A 31 -4.54 18.74 -6.76
CA ILE A 31 -5.40 19.94 -6.65
C ILE A 31 -5.18 20.69 -5.32
N ARG A 32 -4.54 20.05 -4.33
CA ARG A 32 -4.18 20.60 -3.02
C ARG A 32 -2.68 20.49 -2.67
N ALA A 33 -1.79 20.36 -3.64
CA ALA A 33 -0.35 20.17 -3.38
C ALA A 33 0.21 21.26 -2.46
N GLU A 34 -0.18 22.51 -2.70
CA GLU A 34 0.26 23.65 -1.90
C GLU A 34 -0.24 23.58 -0.44
N SER A 35 -1.50 23.20 -0.22
CA SER A 35 -2.04 23.01 1.14
C SER A 35 -1.44 21.78 1.84
N ALA A 36 -1.14 20.72 1.09
CA ALA A 36 -0.50 19.52 1.60
C ALA A 36 0.95 19.79 2.02
N GLY A 37 1.69 20.55 1.20
CA GLY A 37 3.03 21.04 1.53
C GLY A 37 3.03 21.95 2.75
N LYS A 38 2.10 22.91 2.84
CA LYS A 38 1.91 23.75 4.04
C LYS A 38 1.58 22.95 5.29
N ALA A 39 0.88 21.82 5.15
CA ALA A 39 0.59 20.88 6.23
C ALA A 39 1.73 19.89 6.52
N GLY A 40 2.87 19.97 5.80
CA GLY A 40 4.02 19.09 5.98
C GLY A 40 3.80 17.63 5.56
N LEU A 41 2.78 17.36 4.73
CA LEU A 41 2.50 16.03 4.21
C LEU A 41 3.57 15.62 3.20
N THR A 42 4.17 14.46 3.42
CA THR A 42 5.26 13.94 2.57
C THR A 42 4.86 12.67 1.86
N THR A 43 4.23 11.73 2.57
CA THR A 43 3.88 10.42 2.01
C THR A 43 2.38 10.24 1.95
N GLY A 44 1.88 9.71 0.82
CA GLY A 44 0.47 9.37 0.65
C GLY A 44 0.33 7.96 0.09
N LEU A 45 -0.40 7.11 0.80
CA LEU A 45 -0.81 5.79 0.33
C LEU A 45 -2.29 5.85 -0.04
N GLY A 46 -2.63 5.50 -1.27
CA GLY A 46 -4.01 5.41 -1.73
C GLY A 46 -4.34 3.98 -2.13
N LEU A 47 -5.53 3.51 -1.78
CA LEU A 47 -5.96 2.16 -2.12
C LEU A 47 -7.47 2.09 -2.43
N PRO A 48 -7.86 1.26 -3.42
CA PRO A 48 -9.26 1.05 -3.74
C PRO A 48 -9.90 0.11 -2.70
N VAL A 49 -11.06 0.51 -2.19
CA VAL A 49 -11.90 -0.27 -1.27
C VAL A 49 -13.19 -0.61 -2.00
N PRO A 50 -13.26 -1.79 -2.66
CA PRO A 50 -14.51 -2.25 -3.26
C PRO A 50 -15.54 -2.54 -2.17
N VAL A 51 -16.80 -2.20 -2.43
CA VAL A 51 -17.93 -2.48 -1.54
C VAL A 51 -19.04 -3.22 -2.29
N PRO A 52 -19.99 -3.85 -1.59
CA PRO A 52 -21.16 -4.45 -2.23
C PRO A 52 -21.89 -3.46 -3.16
N GLY A 53 -22.42 -3.97 -4.28
CA GLY A 53 -23.15 -3.15 -5.26
C GLY A 53 -22.27 -2.45 -6.30
N ASN A 54 -21.10 -3.02 -6.63
CA ASN A 54 -20.20 -2.56 -7.69
C ASN A 54 -19.71 -1.11 -7.53
N LYS A 55 -19.62 -0.64 -6.28
CA LYS A 55 -19.06 0.66 -5.92
C LYS A 55 -17.65 0.47 -5.37
N THR A 56 -16.82 1.50 -5.51
CA THR A 56 -15.47 1.52 -4.95
C THR A 56 -15.22 2.88 -4.33
N PHE A 57 -14.75 2.86 -3.09
CA PHE A 57 -14.26 4.05 -2.40
C PHE A 57 -12.74 4.07 -2.48
N ILE A 58 -12.17 5.27 -2.42
CA ILE A 58 -10.72 5.43 -2.37
C ILE A 58 -10.35 5.86 -0.96
N LEU A 59 -9.61 5.01 -0.26
CA LEU A 59 -9.01 5.35 1.02
C LEU A 59 -7.64 5.96 0.77
N THR A 60 -7.35 7.09 1.40
CA THR A 60 -6.02 7.70 1.40
C THR A 60 -5.51 7.86 2.82
N LEU A 61 -4.33 7.30 3.07
CA LEU A 61 -3.54 7.45 4.28
C LEU A 61 -2.44 8.48 4.00
N LEU A 62 -2.47 9.60 4.71
CA LEU A 62 -1.55 10.72 4.50
C LEU A 62 -0.65 10.86 5.72
N SER A 63 0.65 10.91 5.49
CA SER A 63 1.69 10.96 6.52
C SER A 63 2.50 12.24 6.39
N ALA A 64 2.76 12.89 7.53
CA ALA A 64 3.67 14.03 7.63
C ALA A 64 4.99 13.61 8.31
N LEU A 65 6.07 14.35 8.06
CA LEU A 65 7.36 14.11 8.73
C LEU A 65 7.28 14.25 10.26
N GLY A 66 6.53 15.25 10.73
CA GLY A 66 6.39 15.54 12.17
C GLY A 66 5.41 14.62 12.92
N THR A 67 4.46 14.01 12.20
CA THR A 67 3.41 13.16 12.77
C THR A 67 3.13 11.98 11.83
N PRO A 68 4.10 11.07 11.66
CA PRO A 68 3.95 9.98 10.72
C PRO A 68 2.87 9.00 11.19
N ILE A 69 1.90 8.70 10.34
CA ILE A 69 0.88 7.68 10.63
C ILE A 69 1.45 6.26 10.58
N ALA A 70 2.51 6.08 9.80
CA ALA A 70 3.33 4.89 9.67
C ALA A 70 4.66 5.30 9.06
N ARG A 71 5.69 4.48 9.30
CA ARG A 71 7.08 4.75 8.91
C ARG A 71 7.61 3.75 7.89
N ARG A 72 6.78 2.79 7.49
CA ARG A 72 7.02 1.87 6.39
C ARG A 72 5.71 1.60 5.68
N PHE A 73 5.75 1.55 4.36
CA PHE A 73 4.63 1.18 3.51
C PHE A 73 5.11 0.16 2.48
N GLU A 74 4.29 -0.84 2.20
CA GLU A 74 4.54 -1.86 1.20
C GLU A 74 3.29 -2.07 0.36
N ILE A 75 3.49 -2.30 -0.94
CA ILE A 75 2.46 -2.71 -1.89
C ILE A 75 2.93 -3.98 -2.56
N TRP A 76 2.17 -5.04 -2.38
CA TRP A 76 2.40 -6.34 -2.98
C TRP A 76 1.34 -6.63 -4.04
N ASP A 77 1.76 -7.20 -5.16
CA ASP A 77 0.90 -7.64 -6.25
C ASP A 77 0.79 -9.17 -6.24
N ALA A 78 -0.44 -9.65 -6.06
CA ALA A 78 -0.79 -11.06 -5.99
C ALA A 78 -1.63 -11.51 -7.19
N ARG A 79 -1.87 -10.61 -8.17
CA ARG A 79 -2.65 -10.93 -9.36
C ARG A 79 -1.99 -12.05 -10.15
N ALA A 80 -2.79 -12.91 -10.75
CA ALA A 80 -2.29 -13.96 -11.65
C ALA A 80 -1.42 -13.39 -12.79
N ALA A 81 -1.70 -12.17 -13.24
CA ALA A 81 -0.91 -11.46 -14.23
C ALA A 81 0.55 -11.18 -13.79
N LYS A 82 0.82 -11.07 -12.49
CA LYS A 82 2.16 -10.84 -11.93
C LYS A 82 2.83 -12.13 -11.45
N VAL A 83 2.07 -13.04 -10.84
CA VAL A 83 2.64 -14.21 -10.13
C VAL A 83 2.35 -15.56 -10.81
N GLY A 84 1.59 -15.56 -11.91
CA GLY A 84 1.17 -16.78 -12.60
C GLY A 84 0.29 -17.66 -11.71
N HIS A 85 0.57 -18.97 -11.71
CA HIS A 85 -0.17 -19.95 -10.91
C HIS A 85 0.35 -20.12 -9.48
N ALA A 86 1.47 -19.45 -9.13
CA ALA A 86 2.17 -19.69 -7.87
C ALA A 86 1.38 -19.26 -6.62
N LYS A 87 0.32 -18.45 -6.77
CA LYS A 87 -0.44 -17.83 -5.66
C LYS A 87 0.45 -17.08 -4.67
N ASP A 88 1.60 -16.61 -5.14
CA ASP A 88 2.54 -15.79 -4.38
C ASP A 88 2.11 -14.31 -4.41
N ALA A 89 2.86 -13.46 -3.73
CA ALA A 89 2.81 -12.02 -3.88
C ALA A 89 4.21 -11.45 -4.10
N VAL A 90 4.33 -10.47 -4.99
CA VAL A 90 5.58 -9.77 -5.31
C VAL A 90 5.52 -8.34 -4.77
N LEU A 91 6.56 -7.88 -4.07
CA LEU A 91 6.67 -6.49 -3.62
C LEU A 91 6.96 -5.58 -4.82
N ILE A 92 5.97 -4.77 -5.22
CA ILE A 92 6.06 -3.92 -6.41
C ILE A 92 6.35 -2.46 -6.08
N ASP A 93 6.08 -2.03 -4.85
CA ASP A 93 6.39 -0.68 -4.37
C ASP A 93 6.48 -0.70 -2.85
N GLY A 94 7.26 0.23 -2.28
CA GLY A 94 7.35 0.40 -0.84
C GLY A 94 8.43 1.38 -0.40
N ILE A 95 8.19 2.09 0.69
CA ILE A 95 9.18 2.96 1.31
C ILE A 95 9.29 2.66 2.80
N CYS A 96 10.50 2.69 3.31
CA CYS A 96 10.85 2.55 4.71
C CYS A 96 11.62 3.80 5.13
N ALA A 97 11.23 4.42 6.25
CA ALA A 97 11.93 5.57 6.79
C ALA A 97 13.37 5.23 7.23
N ARG A 98 13.69 3.94 7.42
CA ARG A 98 15.01 3.46 7.81
C ARG A 98 15.84 2.98 6.62
N GLU A 99 15.22 2.23 5.71
CA GLU A 99 15.92 1.54 4.60
C GLU A 99 15.77 2.26 3.25
N GLY A 100 14.88 3.25 3.16
CA GLY A 100 14.54 3.91 1.90
C GLY A 100 13.61 3.07 1.03
N ARG A 101 13.91 2.97 -0.27
CA ARG A 101 13.11 2.23 -1.25
C ARG A 101 13.22 0.72 -0.98
N LEU A 102 12.09 0.01 -1.07
CA LEU A 102 11.99 -1.42 -0.73
C LEU A 102 11.84 -2.37 -1.92
N TRP A 103 11.43 -1.86 -3.09
CA TRP A 103 11.29 -2.65 -4.30
C TRP A 103 12.60 -2.66 -5.09
N ASP A 104 12.85 -3.78 -5.77
CA ASP A 104 13.97 -3.96 -6.67
C ASP A 104 13.48 -4.76 -7.89
N GLU A 105 13.67 -4.21 -9.08
CA GLU A 105 13.25 -4.84 -10.34
C GLU A 105 14.17 -5.99 -10.75
N GLU A 106 15.43 -5.95 -10.30
CA GLU A 106 16.40 -7.01 -10.58
C GLU A 106 16.28 -8.16 -9.56
N ASN A 107 15.87 -7.86 -8.33
CA ASN A 107 15.74 -8.80 -7.23
C ASN A 107 14.36 -8.72 -6.58
N GLU A 108 13.33 -9.12 -7.31
CA GLU A 108 11.95 -9.07 -6.84
C GLU A 108 11.74 -9.89 -5.56
N ARG A 109 11.33 -9.22 -4.48
CA ARG A 109 10.95 -9.90 -3.24
C ARG A 109 9.61 -10.59 -3.43
N ARG A 110 9.60 -11.90 -3.16
CA ARG A 110 8.43 -12.78 -3.25
C ARG A 110 8.08 -13.38 -1.90
N VAL A 111 6.78 -13.57 -1.68
CA VAL A 111 6.23 -14.19 -0.49
C VAL A 111 5.17 -15.21 -0.89
N ALA A 112 5.30 -16.44 -0.39
CA ALA A 112 4.32 -17.49 -0.55
C ALA A 112 3.21 -17.39 0.52
N PRO A 113 2.04 -18.03 0.31
CA PRO A 113 1.03 -18.15 1.35
C PRO A 113 1.61 -18.69 2.65
N TRP A 114 1.22 -18.09 3.77
CA TRP A 114 1.66 -18.40 5.13
C TRP A 114 3.13 -18.11 5.47
N GLN A 115 3.90 -17.56 4.53
CA GLN A 115 5.27 -17.11 4.79
C GLN A 115 5.30 -15.71 5.43
N GLY A 116 5.51 -15.65 6.74
CA GLY A 116 5.55 -14.39 7.49
C GLY A 116 4.21 -13.67 7.50
N GLN A 117 4.20 -12.38 7.87
CA GLN A 117 2.97 -11.60 8.08
C GLN A 117 2.25 -11.31 6.77
N ILE A 118 2.98 -10.96 5.70
CA ILE A 118 2.40 -10.78 4.37
C ILE A 118 1.84 -12.10 3.83
N GLY A 119 2.57 -13.20 4.00
CA GLY A 119 2.09 -14.52 3.60
C GLY A 119 0.85 -14.95 4.37
N ARG A 120 0.69 -14.55 5.64
CA ARG A 120 -0.55 -14.77 6.40
C ARG A 120 -1.73 -14.00 5.82
N VAL A 121 -1.54 -12.75 5.37
CA VAL A 121 -2.60 -12.02 4.64
C VAL A 121 -2.95 -12.76 3.36
N LEU A 122 -1.95 -13.20 2.61
CA LEU A 122 -2.13 -13.92 1.34
C LEU A 122 -2.84 -15.26 1.52
N GLY A 123 -2.46 -16.04 2.54
CA GLY A 123 -3.00 -17.38 2.81
C GLY A 123 -4.39 -17.36 3.44
N SER A 124 -4.66 -16.40 4.32
CA SER A 124 -5.98 -16.25 4.95
C SER A 124 -6.97 -15.48 4.11
N GLY A 125 -6.50 -14.56 3.27
CA GLY A 125 -7.33 -13.58 2.58
C GLY A 125 -7.96 -12.53 3.50
N LEU A 126 -7.52 -12.44 4.76
CA LEU A 126 -8.08 -11.55 5.78
C LEU A 126 -7.09 -10.44 6.16
N PRO A 127 -7.58 -9.30 6.67
CA PRO A 127 -6.71 -8.32 7.30
C PRO A 127 -5.94 -8.94 8.47
N VAL A 128 -4.67 -8.57 8.59
CA VAL A 128 -3.79 -9.00 9.68
C VAL A 128 -3.35 -7.75 10.45
N LEU A 129 -3.49 -7.79 11.76
CA LEU A 129 -2.89 -6.83 12.69
C LEU A 129 -1.89 -7.60 13.55
N GLU A 130 -0.66 -7.10 13.62
CA GLU A 130 0.40 -7.64 14.47
C GLU A 130 0.94 -6.56 15.39
N SER A 131 1.24 -6.95 16.63
CA SER A 131 1.81 -6.09 17.66
C SER A 131 2.77 -6.90 18.52
N GLY A 132 4.02 -6.43 18.67
CA GLY A 132 5.04 -7.08 19.52
C GLY A 132 5.43 -8.49 19.07
N ALA A 133 5.14 -8.86 17.82
CA ALA A 133 5.36 -10.22 17.31
C ALA A 133 6.79 -10.41 16.78
N PRO A 134 7.44 -11.56 17.04
CA PRO A 134 8.68 -11.95 16.37
C PRO A 134 8.49 -11.99 14.84
N GLY A 135 9.44 -11.40 14.11
CA GLY A 135 9.43 -11.41 12.64
C GLY A 135 8.80 -10.17 11.98
N LEU A 136 8.35 -9.18 12.76
CA LEU A 136 8.14 -7.83 12.21
C LEU A 136 9.46 -7.26 11.66
N SER A 137 9.35 -6.35 10.69
CA SER A 137 10.52 -5.65 10.15
C SER A 137 11.25 -4.94 11.29
N ALA A 138 12.59 -5.06 11.33
CA ALA A 138 13.38 -4.57 12.46
C ALA A 138 13.12 -3.09 12.75
N GLY A 139 12.82 -2.79 14.02
CA GLY A 139 12.53 -1.43 14.47
C GLY A 139 11.10 -0.94 14.22
N TYR A 140 10.16 -1.86 14.03
CA TYR A 140 8.71 -1.63 14.02
C TYR A 140 8.01 -2.58 14.98
N ASP A 141 7.08 -2.05 15.76
CA ASP A 141 6.39 -2.79 16.82
C ASP A 141 4.98 -3.22 16.40
N THR A 142 4.43 -2.57 15.38
CA THR A 142 3.10 -2.87 14.85
C THR A 142 3.07 -2.93 13.33
N MET A 143 2.16 -3.74 12.79
CA MET A 143 1.92 -3.85 11.37
C MET A 143 0.44 -4.10 11.10
N VAL A 144 -0.08 -3.42 10.08
CA VAL A 144 -1.35 -3.77 9.46
C VAL A 144 -1.08 -4.25 8.05
N GLY A 145 -1.59 -5.43 7.70
CA GLY A 145 -1.63 -5.95 6.34
C GLY A 145 -3.08 -6.07 5.88
N LEU A 146 -3.42 -5.39 4.79
CA LEU A 146 -4.77 -5.31 4.25
C LEU A 146 -4.85 -5.95 2.85
N PRO A 147 -5.64 -7.02 2.66
CA PRO A 147 -5.88 -7.57 1.34
C PRO A 147 -6.85 -6.68 0.56
N ILE A 148 -6.59 -6.52 -0.74
CA ILE A 148 -7.41 -5.76 -1.67
C ILE A 148 -7.88 -6.69 -2.76
N TYR A 149 -9.19 -6.82 -2.85
CA TYR A 149 -9.84 -7.71 -3.79
C TYR A 149 -10.24 -7.00 -5.08
N ARG A 150 -10.23 -7.75 -6.18
CA ARG A 150 -10.87 -7.39 -7.45
C ARG A 150 -11.82 -8.52 -7.82
N GLY A 151 -13.12 -8.30 -7.60
CA GLY A 151 -14.08 -9.41 -7.62
C GLY A 151 -13.73 -10.40 -6.51
N THR A 152 -13.48 -11.65 -6.87
CA THR A 152 -13.08 -12.71 -5.92
C THR A 152 -11.57 -12.94 -5.86
N GLU A 153 -10.79 -12.27 -6.70
CA GLU A 153 -9.32 -12.39 -6.72
C GLU A 153 -8.71 -11.45 -5.68
N LEU A 154 -7.83 -11.98 -4.82
CA LEU A 154 -6.94 -11.16 -4.00
C LEU A 154 -5.89 -10.55 -4.93
N ALA A 155 -6.06 -9.26 -5.25
CA ALA A 155 -5.26 -8.60 -6.27
C ALA A 155 -3.99 -7.98 -5.67
N HIS A 156 -4.11 -7.31 -4.53
CA HIS A 156 -2.97 -6.65 -3.89
C HIS A 156 -3.01 -6.86 -2.38
N ILE A 157 -1.86 -6.70 -1.74
CA ILE A 157 -1.74 -6.54 -0.29
C ILE A 157 -1.06 -5.21 -0.04
N VAL A 158 -1.65 -4.39 0.82
CA VAL A 158 -1.03 -3.16 1.28
C VAL A 158 -0.68 -3.33 2.75
N ALA A 159 0.55 -3.01 3.11
CA ALA A 159 0.99 -3.07 4.50
C ALA A 159 1.61 -1.75 4.95
N TRP A 160 1.40 -1.41 6.22
CA TRP A 160 2.08 -0.29 6.86
C TRP A 160 2.49 -0.63 8.28
N TYR A 161 3.61 -0.05 8.71
CA TYR A 161 4.27 -0.39 9.97
C TYR A 161 4.56 0.88 10.77
N CYS A 162 4.29 0.81 12.08
CA CYS A 162 4.46 1.90 13.02
C CYS A 162 5.49 1.53 14.09
#